data_AF-A0A6M8UH76-F1
#
_entry.id   AF-A0A6M8UH76-F1
#
_cell.length_a   1.000
_cell.length_b   1.000
_cell.length_c   1.000
_cell.angle_alpha   90.00
_cell.angle_beta   90.00
_cell.angle_gamma   90.00
#
_symmetry.space_group_name_H-M   'P 1'
#
loop_
_entity.id
_entity.type
_entity.pdbx_description
1 polymer ?
#
loop_
_entity_poly.entity_id
_entity_poly.type
_entity_poly.pdbx_seq_one_letter_code
_entity_poly.pdbx_strand_id
1 'polypeptide(L)'
;MSRYRAGRLMKYLNLSSCQPGKHQYKNARQEHICLPNLLERQFAVPEPDRVWCGDITYIWAGNRWCYLAVVMDLFARRIIGWSLSANADTALVSSALRMACEMRGQPREVMFHSDNNNVGVSFYHHSVCRFTRLV
;
A
#
# COMPACT_ATOMS: atom_id res chain seq x y z
N MET A 1 -26.41 -14.41 -27.34
CA MET A 1 -25.61 -14.74 -28.56
C MET A 1 -24.70 -15.92 -28.23
N SER A 2 -24.73 -17.03 -28.98
CA SER A 2 -23.98 -18.25 -28.63
C SER A 2 -22.52 -18.19 -29.10
N ARG A 3 -21.62 -18.94 -28.45
CA ARG A 3 -20.20 -19.08 -28.83
C ARG A 3 -20.00 -19.45 -30.31
N TYR A 4 -20.90 -20.27 -30.86
CA TYR A 4 -20.87 -20.67 -32.27
C TYR A 4 -21.23 -19.52 -33.23
N ARG A 5 -22.17 -18.64 -32.84
CA ARG A 5 -22.55 -17.47 -33.64
C ARG A 5 -21.46 -16.40 -33.62
N ALA A 6 -20.85 -16.17 -32.45
CA ALA A 6 -19.69 -15.27 -32.32
C ALA A 6 -18.51 -15.75 -33.18
N GLY A 7 -18.13 -17.02 -33.10
CA GLY A 7 -17.04 -17.59 -33.90
C GLY A 7 -17.28 -17.51 -35.42
N ARG A 8 -18.53 -17.70 -35.88
CA ARG A 8 -18.87 -17.56 -37.30
C ARG A 8 -18.72 -16.12 -37.79
N LEU A 9 -19.16 -15.15 -37.00
CA LEU A 9 -19.02 -13.73 -37.33
C LEU A 9 -17.56 -13.27 -37.31
N MET A 10 -16.78 -13.73 -36.34
CA MET A 10 -15.34 -13.47 -36.29
C MET A 10 -14.62 -13.98 -37.55
N LYS A 11 -14.94 -15.20 -38.01
CA LYS A 11 -14.40 -15.73 -39.28
C LYS A 11 -14.81 -14.89 -40.49
N TYR A 12 -16.10 -14.52 -40.60
CA TYR A 12 -16.60 -13.70 -41.71
C TYR A 12 -15.93 -12.33 -41.76
N LEU A 13 -15.67 -11.73 -40.60
CA LEU A 13 -15.02 -10.43 -40.47
C LEU A 13 -13.49 -10.51 -40.42
N ASN A 14 -12.92 -11.70 -40.58
CA ASN A 14 -11.48 -11.96 -40.48
C ASN A 14 -10.85 -11.44 -39.16
N LEU A 15 -11.61 -11.56 -38.07
CA LEU A 15 -11.21 -11.15 -36.72
C LEU A 15 -10.69 -12.34 -35.92
N SER A 16 -9.58 -12.11 -35.22
CA SER A 16 -9.00 -13.05 -34.27
C SER A 16 -9.17 -12.55 -32.84
N SER A 17 -9.42 -13.44 -31.89
CA SER A 17 -9.47 -13.08 -30.47
C SER A 17 -8.04 -12.80 -29.98
N CYS A 18 -7.74 -11.54 -29.69
CA CYS A 18 -6.49 -11.16 -29.03
C CYS A 18 -6.75 -10.95 -27.54
N GLN A 19 -6.03 -11.68 -26.69
CA GLN A 19 -5.98 -11.35 -25.26
C GLN A 19 -4.94 -10.23 -25.07
N PRO A 20 -5.19 -9.23 -24.20
CA PRO A 20 -4.14 -8.29 -23.82
C PRO A 20 -2.93 -9.09 -23.30
N GLY A 21 -1.73 -8.75 -23.76
CA GLY A 21 -0.50 -9.36 -23.23
C GLY A 21 -0.34 -9.08 -21.73
N LYS A 22 0.63 -9.77 -21.09
CA LYS A 22 0.97 -9.48 -19.69
C LYS A 22 1.25 -7.99 -19.53
N HIS A 23 0.60 -7.36 -18.54
CA HIS A 23 0.82 -5.95 -18.23
C HIS A 23 2.30 -5.73 -17.90
N GLN A 24 2.97 -4.88 -18.68
CA GLN A 24 4.35 -4.47 -18.42
C GLN A 24 4.33 -3.22 -17.56
N TYR A 25 4.69 -3.35 -16.28
CA TYR A 25 4.93 -2.21 -15.42
C TYR A 25 6.13 -1.43 -15.97
N LYS A 26 5.99 -0.11 -16.12
CA LYS A 26 7.14 0.75 -16.41
C LYS A 26 8.03 0.75 -15.17
N ASN A 27 9.29 0.33 -15.32
CA ASN A 27 10.28 0.50 -14.27
C ASN A 27 10.39 2.00 -13.95
N ALA A 28 10.05 2.40 -12.73
CA ALA A 28 10.34 3.73 -12.23
C ALA A 28 11.86 3.87 -12.16
N ARG A 29 12.47 4.48 -13.19
CA ARG A 29 13.93 4.65 -13.27
C ARG A 29 14.44 5.79 -12.39
N GLN A 30 13.54 6.56 -11.79
CA GLN A 30 13.88 7.79 -11.09
C GLN A 30 13.24 7.76 -9.70
N GLU A 31 14.09 7.61 -8.70
CA GLU A 31 13.71 7.75 -7.30
C GLU A 31 13.25 9.19 -7.04
N HIS A 32 12.18 9.35 -6.28
CA HIS A 32 11.75 10.67 -5.85
C HIS A 32 12.69 11.18 -4.75
N ILE A 33 13.40 12.28 -5.05
CA ILE A 33 14.52 12.85 -4.27
C ILE A 33 14.13 13.36 -2.87
N CYS A 34 12.83 13.45 -2.53
CA CYS A 34 12.39 14.14 -1.32
C CYS A 34 12.70 13.42 0.01
N LEU A 35 12.90 12.09 0.02
CA LEU A 35 13.25 11.30 1.22
C LEU A 35 14.05 10.05 0.82
N PRO A 36 15.17 9.73 1.50
CA PRO A 36 15.94 8.53 1.21
C PRO A 36 15.17 7.26 1.59
N ASN A 37 15.30 6.21 0.77
CA ASN A 37 14.83 4.87 1.12
C ASN A 37 15.87 4.18 2.02
N LEU A 38 15.71 4.26 3.35
CA LEU A 38 16.63 3.60 4.28
C LEU A 38 16.33 2.11 4.50
N LEU A 39 15.17 1.61 4.04
CA LEU A 39 14.84 0.18 4.21
C LEU A 39 15.54 -0.68 3.17
N GLU A 40 15.77 -0.17 1.97
CA GLU A 40 16.51 -0.85 0.89
C GLU A 40 16.04 -2.30 0.63
N ARG A 41 14.73 -2.55 0.75
CA ARG A 41 14.10 -3.88 0.61
C ARG A 41 14.59 -4.93 1.62
N GLN A 42 15.21 -4.50 2.72
CA GLN A 42 15.63 -5.35 3.83
C GLN A 42 14.43 -5.72 4.72
N PHE A 43 13.58 -6.63 4.25
CA PHE A 43 12.36 -7.04 4.97
C PHE A 43 12.59 -8.11 6.05
N ALA A 44 13.83 -8.56 6.23
CA ALA A 44 14.25 -9.48 7.28
C ALA A 44 14.67 -8.69 8.52
N VAL A 45 13.67 -8.24 9.27
CA VAL A 45 13.87 -7.45 10.49
C VAL A 45 14.17 -8.41 11.66
N PRO A 46 15.14 -8.13 12.55
CA PRO A 46 15.56 -9.07 13.59
C PRO A 46 14.70 -9.08 14.86
N GLU A 47 13.95 -8.01 15.13
CA GLU A 47 13.17 -7.83 16.36
C GLU A 47 11.84 -7.11 16.08
N PRO A 48 10.79 -7.34 16.89
CA PRO A 48 9.55 -6.55 16.84
C PRO A 48 9.82 -5.05 16.99
N ASP A 49 8.91 -4.23 16.45
CA ASP A 49 8.91 -2.77 16.63
C ASP A 49 10.19 -2.04 16.18
N ARG A 50 10.99 -2.66 15.31
CA ARG A 50 12.12 -2.00 14.61
C ARG A 50 11.69 -1.34 13.31
N VAL A 51 10.88 -2.04 12.53
CA VAL A 51 10.34 -1.53 11.27
C VAL A 51 8.87 -1.89 11.16
N TRP A 52 8.05 -0.87 10.96
CA TRP A 52 6.66 -1.01 10.57
C TRP A 52 6.53 -0.63 9.10
N CYS A 53 5.65 -1.30 8.38
CA CYS A 53 5.20 -0.85 7.07
C CYS A 53 3.73 -0.48 7.11
N GLY A 54 3.31 0.43 6.23
CA GLY A 54 1.91 0.72 6.05
C GLY A 54 1.53 0.92 4.60
N ASP A 55 0.28 0.62 4.31
CA ASP A 55 -0.32 0.78 3.00
C ASP A 55 -1.75 1.32 3.13
N ILE A 56 -2.22 1.98 2.07
CA ILE A 56 -3.59 2.44 1.94
C ILE A 56 -4.20 1.73 0.75
N THR A 57 -5.22 0.92 1.03
CA THR A 57 -6.01 0.26 0.01
C THR A 57 -7.46 0.73 0.08
N TYR A 58 -8.30 0.25 -0.84
CA TYR A 58 -9.74 0.49 -0.80
C TYR A 58 -10.49 -0.83 -0.82
N ILE A 59 -11.51 -0.93 0.02
CA ILE A 59 -12.35 -2.12 0.16
C ILE A 59 -13.81 -1.76 -0.09
N TRP A 60 -14.56 -2.70 -0.66
CA TRP A 60 -16.00 -2.54 -0.86
C TRP A 60 -16.74 -2.85 0.44
N ALA A 61 -17.38 -1.85 1.03
CA ALA A 61 -18.11 -1.94 2.29
C ALA A 61 -19.61 -1.84 2.02
N GLY A 62 -20.19 -2.94 1.52
CA GLY A 62 -21.63 -3.09 1.29
C GLY A 62 -22.16 -2.26 0.10
N ASN A 63 -22.31 -0.95 0.29
CA ASN A 63 -22.88 -0.03 -0.70
C ASN A 63 -21.92 1.05 -1.20
N ARG A 64 -20.68 1.08 -0.69
CA ARG A 64 -19.68 2.08 -1.11
C ARG A 64 -18.25 1.55 -0.99
N TRP A 65 -17.33 2.18 -1.71
CA TRP A 65 -15.90 2.01 -1.49
C TRP A 65 -15.47 2.81 -0.26
N CYS A 66 -14.61 2.21 0.56
CA CYS A 66 -13.97 2.85 1.71
C CYS A 66 -12.45 2.67 1.61
N TYR A 67 -11.69 3.65 2.06
CA TYR A 67 -10.25 3.56 2.19
C TYR A 67 -9.88 2.92 3.52
N LEU A 68 -9.00 1.93 3.45
CA LEU A 68 -8.44 1.19 4.58
C LEU A 68 -6.95 1.51 4.66
N ALA A 69 -6.52 2.14 5.75
CA ALA A 69 -5.10 2.24 6.09
C ALA A 69 -4.73 1.10 7.04
N VAL A 70 -3.59 0.46 6.79
CA VAL A 70 -3.09 -0.66 7.59
C VAL A 70 -1.64 -0.40 7.99
N VAL A 71 -1.30 -0.76 9.23
CA VAL A 71 0.07 -0.74 9.77
C VAL A 71 0.44 -2.15 10.21
N MET A 72 1.55 -2.65 9.69
CA MET A 72 2.09 -3.99 9.95
C MET A 72 3.48 -3.90 10.57
N ASP A 73 3.72 -4.71 11.59
CA ASP A 73 5.06 -5.02 12.09
C ASP A 73 5.77 -5.98 11.12
N LEU A 74 6.91 -5.59 10.55
CA LEU A 74 7.62 -6.39 9.55
C LEU A 74 8.30 -7.64 10.12
N PHE A 75 8.70 -7.64 11.40
CA PHE A 75 9.28 -8.82 12.05
C PHE A 75 8.20 -9.90 12.21
N ALA A 76 7.07 -9.54 12.82
CA ALA A 76 6.02 -10.52 13.15
C ALA A 76 5.02 -10.76 12.01
N ARG A 77 5.05 -9.94 10.95
CA ARG A 77 4.03 -9.89 9.88
C ARG A 77 2.61 -9.75 10.44
N ARG A 78 2.50 -8.98 11.51
CA ARG A 78 1.25 -8.78 12.26
C ARG A 78 0.72 -7.39 12.01
N ILE A 79 -0.59 -7.30 11.72
CA ILE A 79 -1.29 -6.01 11.70
C ILE A 79 -1.42 -5.50 13.13
N ILE A 80 -0.91 -4.30 13.37
CA ILE A 80 -0.86 -3.66 14.69
C ILE A 80 -1.66 -2.36 14.75
N GLY A 81 -2.09 -1.84 13.60
CA GLY A 81 -2.98 -0.69 13.53
C GLY A 81 -3.72 -0.67 12.20
N TRP A 82 -4.94 -0.13 12.21
CA TRP A 82 -5.73 0.06 11.02
C TRP A 82 -6.77 1.15 11.23
N SER A 83 -7.30 1.70 10.14
CA SER A 83 -8.40 2.65 10.16
C SER A 83 -9.17 2.60 8.84
N LEU A 84 -10.47 2.88 8.89
CA LEU A 84 -11.36 2.86 7.73
C LEU A 84 -12.08 4.21 7.60
N SER A 85 -12.07 4.81 6.40
CA SER A 85 -12.71 6.10 6.14
C SER A 85 -13.35 6.15 4.75
N ALA A 86 -14.27 7.11 4.56
CA ALA A 86 -14.75 7.48 3.23
C ALA A 86 -13.65 8.17 2.39
N ASN A 87 -12.70 8.82 3.07
CA ASN A 87 -11.71 9.71 2.48
C ASN A 87 -10.29 9.18 2.70
N ALA A 88 -9.44 9.28 1.68
CA ALA A 88 -8.01 9.04 1.77
C ALA A 88 -7.29 10.32 2.25
N ASP A 89 -7.49 10.68 3.51
CA ASP A 89 -6.90 11.86 4.13
C ASP A 89 -5.83 11.49 5.17
N THR A 90 -5.18 12.52 5.74
CA THR A 90 -4.18 12.32 6.78
C THR A 90 -4.79 11.72 8.04
N ALA A 91 -6.05 12.04 8.36
CA ALA A 91 -6.73 11.53 9.55
C ALA A 91 -6.89 10.00 9.52
N LEU A 92 -7.15 9.41 8.35
CA LEU A 92 -7.16 7.96 8.14
C LEU A 92 -5.82 7.33 8.56
N VAL A 93 -4.71 7.86 8.04
CA VAL A 93 -3.36 7.32 8.28
C VAL A 93 -2.94 7.54 9.73
N SER A 94 -3.16 8.74 10.26
CA SER A 94 -2.86 9.09 11.65
C SER A 94 -3.61 8.22 12.65
N SER A 95 -4.86 7.86 12.34
CA SER A 95 -5.65 6.97 13.20
C SER A 95 -5.07 5.55 13.24
N ALA A 96 -4.65 5.02 12.09
CA ALA A 96 -4.01 3.71 12.01
C ALA A 96 -2.66 3.68 12.74
N LEU A 97 -1.83 4.72 12.55
CA LEU A 97 -0.55 4.88 13.24
C LEU A 97 -0.73 5.05 14.76
N ARG A 98 -1.68 5.87 15.20
CA ARG A 98 -1.98 6.06 16.62
C ARG A 98 -2.38 4.74 17.27
N MET A 99 -3.25 3.97 16.62
CA MET A 99 -3.64 2.64 17.10
C MET A 99 -2.43 1.71 17.24
N ALA A 100 -1.52 1.69 16.26
CA ALA A 100 -0.29 0.90 16.32
C ALA A 100 0.62 1.32 17.49
N CYS A 101 0.84 2.62 17.67
CA CYS A 101 1.62 3.15 18.78
C CYS A 101 1.03 2.78 20.14
N GLU A 102 -0.28 2.94 20.32
CA GLU A 102 -0.97 2.61 21.56
C GLU A 102 -0.92 1.10 21.85
N MET A 103 -1.18 0.27 20.83
CA MET A 103 -1.14 -1.19 20.93
C MET A 103 0.25 -1.71 21.35
N ARG A 104 1.32 -1.03 20.94
CA ARG A 104 2.71 -1.42 21.20
C ARG A 104 3.34 -0.74 22.41
N GLY A 105 2.57 0.06 23.17
CA GLY A 105 3.09 0.74 24.35
C GLY A 105 4.06 1.88 24.03
N GLN A 106 3.82 2.61 22.93
CA GLN A 106 4.58 3.78 22.49
C GLN A 106 6.10 3.52 22.32
N PRO A 107 6.48 2.57 21.44
CA PRO A 107 7.88 2.27 21.18
C PRO A 107 8.60 3.49 20.61
N ARG A 108 9.90 3.61 20.89
CA ARG A 108 10.74 4.70 20.38
C ARG A 108 11.60 4.20 19.23
N GLU A 109 11.95 5.11 18.33
CA GLU A 109 12.90 4.88 17.24
C GLU A 109 12.47 3.82 16.21
N VAL A 110 11.16 3.66 16.01
CA VAL A 110 10.63 2.71 15.02
C VAL A 110 10.82 3.27 13.60
N MET A 111 11.31 2.49 12.66
CA MET A 111 11.28 2.91 11.26
C MET A 111 9.87 2.69 10.69
N PHE A 112 9.28 3.69 10.04
CA PHE A 112 8.03 3.51 9.31
C PHE A 112 8.25 3.62 7.80
N HIS A 113 7.88 2.57 7.09
CA HIS A 113 7.97 2.45 5.64
C HIS A 113 6.59 2.57 4.99
N SER A 114 6.41 3.51 4.08
CA SER A 114 5.18 3.68 3.30
C SER A 114 5.42 3.42 1.83
N ASP A 115 4.61 2.53 1.27
CA ASP A 115 4.70 2.16 -0.14
C ASP A 115 4.07 3.21 -1.07
N ASN A 116 3.31 4.16 -0.51
CA ASN A 116 2.59 5.15 -1.28
C ASN A 116 3.33 6.50 -1.37
N ASN A 117 3.36 7.05 -2.59
CA ASN A 117 4.06 8.30 -2.96
C ASN A 117 3.40 9.58 -2.43
N ASN A 118 2.36 9.46 -1.60
CA ASN A 118 1.55 10.58 -1.19
C ASN A 118 2.10 11.22 0.09
N VAL A 119 2.46 12.50 0.00
CA VAL A 119 3.21 13.30 0.99
C VAL A 119 2.45 13.50 2.32
N GLY A 120 1.20 13.02 2.42
CA GLY A 120 0.32 13.17 3.59
C GLY A 120 0.79 12.43 4.85
N VAL A 121 1.74 11.49 4.75
CA VAL A 121 2.30 10.78 5.91
C VAL A 121 3.31 11.64 6.70
N SER A 122 3.67 12.81 6.18
CA SER A 122 4.65 13.72 6.79
C SER A 122 4.17 14.42 8.09
N PHE A 123 2.87 14.42 8.38
CA PHE A 123 2.30 15.27 9.44
C PHE A 123 2.12 14.63 10.82
N TYR A 124 2.48 13.36 11.03
CA TYR A 124 2.48 12.73 12.37
C TYR A 124 3.88 12.31 12.80
N HIS A 125 4.62 13.36 13.17
CA HIS A 125 5.52 13.46 14.31
C HIS A 125 6.85 12.68 14.36
N HIS A 126 7.89 13.52 14.37
CA HIS A 126 9.31 13.31 14.65
C HIS A 126 9.65 12.70 16.03
N SER A 127 8.68 12.20 16.80
CA SER A 127 8.88 11.73 18.18
C SER A 127 8.88 10.21 18.35
N VAL A 128 8.34 9.46 17.38
CA VAL A 128 8.14 8.00 17.50
C VAL A 128 8.86 7.25 16.38
N CYS A 129 8.80 7.77 15.14
CA CYS A 129 9.29 7.06 13.97
C CYS A 129 10.34 7.82 13.15
N ARG A 130 11.32 7.09 12.60
CA ARG A 130 12.14 7.55 11.46
C ARG A 130 11.44 7.13 10.16
N PHE A 131 11.11 8.09 9.31
CA PHE A 131 10.38 7.83 8.06
C PHE A 131 11.31 7.46 6.90
N THR A 132 10.89 6.46 6.11
CA THR A 132 11.58 6.04 4.87
C THR A 132 10.57 5.79 3.76
N ARG A 133 10.94 6.09 2.51
CA ARG A 133 10.08 5.93 1.31
C ARG A 133 10.47 4.68 0.50
N LEU A 134 9.56 4.17 -0.33
CA LEU A 134 9.83 3.13 -1.35
C LEU A 134 10.65 3.59 -2.57
N VAL A 135 11.25 2.61 -3.26
CA VAL A 135 11.78 2.67 -4.64
C VAL A 135 10.65 2.54 -5.65
#